data_AF-A0A842YFH2-F1
#
_entry.id   AF-A0A842YFH2-F1
#
_cell.length_a   1.000
_cell.length_b   1.000
_cell.length_c   1.000
_cell.angle_alpha   90.00
_cell.angle_beta   90.00
_cell.angle_gamma   90.00
#
_symmetry.space_group_name_H-M   'P 1'
#
loop_
_entity.id
_entity.type
_entity.pdbx_description
1 polymer ?
#
loop_
_entity_poly.entity_id
_entity_poly.type
_entity_poly.pdbx_seq_one_letter_code
_entity_poly.pdbx_strand_id
1 'polypeptide(L)'
;MPASDFVSKSKAMDIAYQELAEAANVLSLIEQGEYTPPEEYQIPSRPYLNGLADVIGELRRAALDCLRRDEVSKAEQLLSTMEDVLEGLQSFDYPNALVPDLRRKCDVGRGLVERTRGDLTRAVGQSRLVKELADFEQRISKNE
;
A
#
# COMPACT_ATOMS: atom_id res chain seq x y z
N MET A 1 -26.03 27.99 10.85
CA MET A 1 -26.58 27.59 9.53
C MET A 1 -26.69 26.08 9.53
N PRO A 2 -27.86 25.47 9.30
CA PRO A 2 -27.96 24.03 9.18
C PRO A 2 -27.22 23.63 7.90
N ALA A 3 -26.28 22.68 8.00
CA ALA A 3 -25.64 22.11 6.82
C ALA A 3 -26.75 21.49 5.95
N SER A 4 -26.90 21.99 4.71
CA SER A 4 -27.89 21.49 3.76
C SER A 4 -27.76 19.97 3.61
N ASP A 5 -28.88 19.25 3.66
CA ASP A 5 -28.99 17.79 3.47
C ASP A 5 -28.28 17.30 2.18
N PHE A 6 -28.13 18.18 1.19
CA PHE A 6 -27.39 17.92 -0.05
C PHE A 6 -25.88 17.68 0.20
N VAL A 7 -25.27 18.45 1.11
CA VAL A 7 -23.84 18.34 1.45
C VAL A 7 -23.59 17.07 2.29
N SER A 8 -24.54 16.71 3.15
CA SER A 8 -24.48 15.48 3.96
C SER A 8 -24.49 14.22 3.08
N LYS A 9 -25.39 14.17 2.08
CA LYS A 9 -25.46 13.05 1.11
C LYS A 9 -24.21 12.96 0.23
N SER A 10 -23.64 14.09 -0.19
CA SER A 10 -22.41 14.12 -0.98
C SER A 10 -21.21 13.50 -0.24
N LYS A 11 -21.08 13.76 1.06
CA LYS A 11 -19.93 13.26 1.84
C LYS A 11 -19.95 11.75 2.03
N ALA A 12 -21.13 11.16 2.30
CA ALA A 12 -21.26 9.71 2.41
C ALA A 12 -20.97 9.00 1.08
N MET A 13 -21.39 9.60 -0.04
CA MET A 13 -21.06 9.10 -1.38
C MET A 13 -19.58 9.22 -1.69
N ASP A 14 -18.92 10.34 -1.35
CA ASP A 14 -17.48 10.50 -1.53
C ASP A 14 -16.68 9.43 -0.77
N ILE A 15 -17.10 9.10 0.45
CA ILE A 15 -16.49 8.01 1.24
C ILE A 15 -16.70 6.67 0.52
N ALA A 16 -17.93 6.37 0.10
CA ALA A 16 -18.21 5.11 -0.62
C ALA A 16 -17.38 4.99 -1.92
N TYR A 17 -17.22 6.09 -2.65
CA TYR A 17 -16.38 6.14 -3.85
C TYR A 17 -14.89 5.95 -3.54
N GLN A 18 -14.41 6.51 -2.44
CA GLN A 18 -13.03 6.34 -1.99
C GLN A 18 -12.74 4.89 -1.61
N GLU A 19 -13.62 4.27 -0.82
CA GLU A 19 -13.52 2.87 -0.41
C GLU A 19 -13.63 1.92 -1.62
N LEU A 20 -14.50 2.24 -2.59
CA LEU A 20 -14.59 1.48 -3.85
C LEU A 20 -13.30 1.60 -4.66
N ALA A 21 -12.75 2.80 -4.80
CA ALA A 21 -11.50 3.04 -5.51
C ALA A 21 -10.34 2.30 -4.84
N GLU A 22 -10.27 2.32 -3.52
CA GLU A 22 -9.28 1.57 -2.74
C GLU A 22 -9.41 0.07 -2.99
N ALA A 23 -10.59 -0.51 -2.76
CA ALA A 23 -10.81 -1.94 -2.88
C ALA A 23 -10.52 -2.45 -4.30
N ALA A 24 -10.98 -1.73 -5.33
CA ALA A 24 -10.74 -2.09 -6.73
C ALA A 24 -9.25 -2.06 -7.07
N ASN A 25 -8.55 -0.98 -6.71
CA ASN A 25 -7.12 -0.87 -7.02
C ASN A 25 -6.28 -1.83 -6.20
N VAL A 26 -6.60 -2.09 -4.92
CA VAL A 26 -5.89 -3.11 -4.13
C VAL A 26 -5.96 -4.48 -4.81
N LEU A 27 -7.16 -4.89 -5.23
CA LEU A 27 -7.35 -6.17 -5.91
C LEU A 27 -6.56 -6.21 -7.22
N SER A 28 -6.74 -5.20 -8.07
CA SER A 28 -6.09 -5.10 -9.38
C SER A 28 -4.57 -5.07 -9.27
N LEU A 29 -4.00 -4.30 -8.34
CA LEU A 29 -2.57 -4.21 -8.14
C LEU A 29 -1.96 -5.52 -7.61
N ILE A 30 -2.66 -6.23 -6.72
CA ILE A 30 -2.18 -7.52 -6.19
C ILE A 30 -2.24 -8.63 -7.24
N GLU A 31 -3.28 -8.65 -8.07
CA GLU A 31 -3.49 -9.73 -9.05
C GLU A 31 -2.78 -9.48 -10.39
N GLN A 32 -2.78 -8.23 -10.86
CA GLN A 32 -2.40 -7.84 -12.22
C GLN A 32 -1.26 -6.83 -12.26
N GLY A 33 -1.01 -6.10 -11.16
CA GLY A 33 0.00 -5.04 -11.12
C GLY A 33 -0.41 -3.78 -11.88
N GLU A 34 -1.71 -3.61 -12.18
CA GLU A 34 -2.24 -2.50 -12.96
C GLU A 34 -3.28 -1.70 -12.16
N TYR A 35 -3.35 -0.39 -12.42
CA TYR A 35 -4.39 0.48 -11.83
C TYR A 35 -5.72 0.28 -12.55
N THR A 36 -6.81 0.34 -11.79
CA THR A 36 -8.15 0.33 -12.37
C THR A 36 -8.55 1.74 -12.78
N PRO A 37 -8.91 2.01 -14.05
CA PRO A 37 -9.26 3.36 -14.48
C PRO A 37 -10.52 3.88 -13.77
N PRO A 38 -10.54 5.15 -13.33
CA PRO A 38 -11.67 5.72 -12.59
C PRO A 38 -13.00 5.69 -13.38
N GLU A 39 -12.93 5.72 -14.71
CA GLU A 39 -14.08 5.69 -15.61
C GLU A 39 -14.85 4.37 -15.54
N GLU A 40 -14.17 3.26 -15.20
CA GLU A 40 -14.78 1.93 -15.12
C GLU A 40 -15.95 1.90 -14.11
N TYR A 41 -15.76 2.57 -12.98
CA TYR A 41 -16.76 2.68 -11.92
C TYR A 41 -17.37 4.08 -11.79
N GLN A 42 -17.11 4.96 -12.76
CA GLN A 42 -17.59 6.35 -12.79
C GLN A 42 -17.24 7.13 -11.52
N ILE A 43 -16.03 6.90 -10.99
CA ILE A 43 -15.58 7.49 -9.73
C ILE A 43 -15.07 8.90 -10.02
N PRO A 44 -15.56 9.93 -9.29
CA PRO A 44 -15.00 11.27 -9.42
C PRO A 44 -13.51 11.29 -9.05
N SER A 45 -12.71 12.14 -9.72
CA SER A 45 -11.25 12.13 -9.57
C SER A 45 -10.77 12.33 -8.13
N ARG A 46 -11.47 13.15 -7.34
CA ARG A 46 -11.09 13.45 -5.95
C ARG A 46 -11.16 12.21 -5.03
N PRO A 47 -12.31 11.53 -4.85
CA PRO A 47 -12.38 10.31 -4.05
C PRO A 47 -11.52 9.19 -4.64
N TYR A 48 -11.35 9.12 -5.97
CA TYR A 48 -10.43 8.16 -6.58
C TYR A 48 -8.97 8.36 -6.14
N LEU A 49 -8.44 9.59 -6.21
CA LEU A 49 -7.08 9.91 -5.76
C LEU A 49 -6.89 9.67 -4.26
N ASN A 50 -7.89 10.00 -3.45
CA ASN A 50 -7.84 9.71 -2.02
C ASN A 50 -7.86 8.20 -1.72
N GLY A 51 -8.61 7.41 -2.50
CA GLY A 51 -8.65 5.95 -2.39
C GLY A 51 -7.32 5.33 -2.79
N LEU A 52 -6.69 5.81 -3.89
CA LEU A 52 -5.33 5.42 -4.26
C LEU A 52 -4.31 5.69 -3.17
N ALA A 53 -4.46 6.77 -2.40
CA ALA A 53 -3.56 7.04 -1.29
C ALA A 53 -3.75 6.06 -0.12
N ASP A 54 -4.97 5.54 0.08
CA ASP A 54 -5.27 4.53 1.11
C ASP A 54 -4.80 3.13 0.73
N VAL A 55 -4.75 2.81 -0.57
CA VAL A 55 -4.18 1.55 -1.11
C VAL A 55 -2.81 1.24 -0.50
N ILE A 56 -1.96 2.26 -0.26
CA ILE A 56 -0.63 2.08 0.35
C ILE A 56 -0.73 1.38 1.72
N GLY A 57 -1.76 1.70 2.51
CA GLY A 57 -2.02 1.07 3.80
C GLY A 57 -2.40 -0.41 3.68
N GLU A 58 -3.26 -0.73 2.72
CA GLU A 58 -3.69 -2.10 2.45
C GLU A 58 -2.57 -2.96 1.84
N LEU A 59 -1.75 -2.40 0.95
CA LEU A 59 -0.56 -3.07 0.43
C LEU A 59 0.45 -3.35 1.56
N ARG A 60 0.63 -2.42 2.51
CA ARG A 60 1.44 -2.70 3.72
C ARG A 60 0.85 -3.85 4.52
N ARG A 61 -0.47 -3.88 4.72
CA ARG A 61 -1.14 -4.98 5.44
C ARG A 61 -0.88 -6.31 4.76
N ALA A 62 -1.04 -6.37 3.43
CA ALA A 62 -0.72 -7.55 2.63
C ALA A 62 0.77 -7.94 2.72
N ALA A 63 1.69 -6.98 2.70
CA ALA A 63 3.13 -7.23 2.82
C ALA A 63 3.48 -7.85 4.18
N LEU A 64 2.92 -7.33 5.27
CA LEU A 64 3.10 -7.89 6.61
C LEU A 64 2.51 -9.31 6.73
N ASP A 65 1.37 -9.57 6.09
CA ASP A 65 0.79 -10.92 6.03
C ASP A 65 1.67 -11.90 5.24
N CYS A 66 2.33 -11.45 4.17
CA CYS A 66 3.31 -12.25 3.43
C CYS A 66 4.55 -12.54 4.30
N LEU A 67 5.08 -11.53 5.00
CA LEU A 67 6.21 -11.71 5.93
C LEU A 67 5.89 -12.70 7.04
N ARG A 68 4.66 -12.70 7.57
CA ARG A 68 4.21 -13.68 8.57
C ARG A 68 4.21 -15.13 8.06
N ARG A 69 4.21 -15.33 6.76
CA ARG A 69 4.22 -16.64 6.08
C ARG A 69 5.59 -16.97 5.47
N ASP A 70 6.62 -16.20 5.81
CA ASP A 70 7.95 -16.27 5.22
C ASP A 70 7.97 -16.07 3.68
N GLU A 71 6.93 -15.45 3.12
CA GLU A 71 6.80 -15.10 1.69
C GLU A 71 7.54 -13.78 1.38
N VAL A 72 8.85 -13.73 1.64
CA VAL A 72 9.65 -12.50 1.57
C VAL A 72 9.64 -11.86 0.18
N SER A 73 9.80 -12.66 -0.88
CA SER A 73 9.81 -12.14 -2.26
C SER A 73 8.49 -11.46 -2.64
N LYS A 74 7.36 -11.98 -2.15
CA LYS A 74 6.05 -11.37 -2.39
C LYS A 74 5.88 -10.07 -1.61
N ALA A 75 6.39 -10.02 -0.37
CA ALA A 75 6.41 -8.78 0.40
C ALA A 75 7.29 -7.70 -0.27
N GLU A 76 8.41 -8.06 -0.90
CA GLU A 76 9.24 -7.12 -1.68
C GLU A 76 8.50 -6.56 -2.89
N GLN A 77 7.76 -7.40 -3.63
CA GLN A 77 6.93 -6.95 -4.75
C GLN A 77 5.87 -5.94 -4.28
N LEU A 78 5.18 -6.25 -3.17
CA LEU A 78 4.19 -5.34 -2.60
C LEU A 78 4.81 -4.01 -2.14
N LEU A 79 6.03 -4.02 -1.58
CA LEU A 79 6.75 -2.78 -1.25
C LEU A 79 7.02 -1.95 -2.51
N SER A 80 7.49 -2.58 -3.60
CA SER A 80 7.70 -1.87 -4.88
C SER A 80 6.41 -1.22 -5.35
N THR A 81 5.29 -1.93 -5.31
CA THR A 81 3.99 -1.37 -5.68
C THR A 81 3.58 -0.21 -4.78
N MET A 82 3.85 -0.27 -3.46
CA MET A 82 3.61 0.87 -2.57
C MET A 82 4.43 2.11 -2.96
N GLU A 83 5.68 1.91 -3.37
CA GLU A 83 6.58 2.97 -3.83
C GLU A 83 6.06 3.59 -5.14
N ASP A 84 5.65 2.77 -6.09
CA ASP A 84 5.08 3.21 -7.38
C ASP A 84 3.80 4.03 -7.19
N VAL A 85 2.90 3.59 -6.31
CA VAL A 85 1.67 4.33 -5.96
C VAL A 85 2.02 5.68 -5.35
N LEU A 86 2.97 5.71 -4.40
CA LEU A 86 3.37 6.93 -3.73
C LEU A 86 4.03 7.93 -4.70
N GLU A 87 4.89 7.44 -5.61
CA GLU A 87 5.52 8.24 -6.65
C GLU A 87 4.48 8.81 -7.61
N GLY A 88 3.55 7.97 -8.08
CA GLY A 88 2.45 8.39 -8.95
C GLY A 88 1.60 9.51 -8.33
N LEU A 89 1.27 9.41 -7.04
CA LEU A 89 0.52 10.45 -6.32
C LEU A 89 1.32 11.73 -6.07
N GLN A 90 2.65 11.65 -6.02
CA GLN A 90 3.55 12.80 -5.82
C GLN A 90 3.97 13.48 -7.13
N SER A 91 3.81 12.80 -8.27
CA SER A 91 4.23 13.31 -9.57
C SER A 91 3.52 14.61 -10.01
N PHE A 92 2.39 14.94 -9.38
CA PHE A 92 1.64 16.17 -9.62
C PHE A 92 1.50 16.99 -8.34
N ASP A 93 1.83 18.28 -8.42
CA ASP A 93 1.52 19.27 -7.37
C ASP A 93 0.02 19.58 -7.39
N TYR A 94 -0.80 18.69 -6.80
CA TYR A 94 -2.22 18.94 -6.60
C TYR A 94 -2.42 20.01 -5.52
N PRO A 95 -2.97 21.19 -5.84
CA PRO A 95 -3.33 22.16 -4.82
C PRO A 95 -4.30 21.53 -3.83
N ASN A 96 -4.10 21.74 -2.53
CA ASN A 96 -5.01 21.27 -1.48
C ASN A 96 -6.48 21.70 -1.72
N ALA A 97 -6.70 22.79 -2.45
CA ALA A 97 -8.04 23.26 -2.83
C ALA A 97 -8.75 22.32 -3.83
N LEU A 98 -8.01 21.54 -4.63
CA LEU A 98 -8.55 20.58 -5.60
C LEU A 98 -8.74 19.20 -4.97
N VAL A 99 -7.75 18.73 -4.20
CA VAL A 99 -7.81 17.43 -3.52
C VAL A 99 -7.44 17.60 -2.04
N PRO A 100 -8.42 17.99 -1.20
CA PRO A 100 -8.23 18.01 0.24
C PRO A 100 -7.77 16.65 0.78
N ASP A 101 -6.89 16.69 1.78
CA ASP A 101 -6.31 15.55 2.51
C ASP A 101 -5.28 14.68 1.77
N LEU A 102 -5.17 14.77 0.44
CA LEU A 102 -4.24 13.95 -0.33
C LEU A 102 -2.79 14.12 0.14
N ARG A 103 -2.33 15.35 0.35
CA ARG A 103 -0.95 15.61 0.83
C ARG A 103 -0.66 14.93 2.17
N ARG A 104 -1.60 15.01 3.11
CA ARG A 104 -1.48 14.35 4.43
C ARG A 104 -1.45 12.83 4.28
N LYS A 105 -2.29 12.27 3.41
CA LYS A 105 -2.29 10.83 3.12
C LYS A 105 -0.97 10.38 2.48
N CYS A 106 -0.43 11.13 1.53
CA CYS A 106 0.90 10.87 0.95
C CYS A 106 2.02 10.92 2.01
N ASP A 107 1.96 11.85 2.96
CA ASP A 107 2.92 11.92 4.06
C ASP A 107 2.84 10.70 4.98
N VAL A 108 1.62 10.24 5.29
CA VAL A 108 1.40 8.98 6.02
C VAL A 108 1.91 7.80 5.20
N GLY A 109 1.57 7.73 3.92
CA GLY A 109 1.99 6.68 2.98
C GLY A 109 3.50 6.56 2.89
N ARG A 110 4.23 7.68 2.84
CA ARG A 110 5.70 7.70 2.91
C ARG A 110 6.21 7.04 4.19
N GLY A 111 5.61 7.38 5.34
CA GLY A 111 5.95 6.73 6.60
C GLY A 111 5.66 5.22 6.62
N LEU A 112 4.62 4.77 5.92
CA LEU A 112 4.30 3.34 5.79
C LEU A 112 5.30 2.60 4.91
N VAL A 113 5.66 3.17 3.75
CA VAL A 113 6.71 2.65 2.86
C VAL A 113 8.02 2.46 3.61
N GLU A 114 8.50 3.50 4.31
CA GLU A 114 9.76 3.43 5.06
C GLU A 114 9.74 2.35 6.13
N ARG A 115 8.65 2.22 6.87
CA ARG A 115 8.50 1.16 7.87
C ARG A 115 8.49 -0.23 7.22
N THR A 116 7.79 -0.39 6.09
CA THR A 116 7.71 -1.68 5.38
C THR A 116 9.08 -2.11 4.88
N ARG A 117 9.87 -1.16 4.37
CA ARG A 117 11.27 -1.41 3.98
C ARG A 117 12.12 -1.88 5.16
N GLY A 118 11.95 -1.26 6.33
CA GLY A 118 12.61 -1.69 7.57
C GLY A 118 12.19 -3.10 8.01
N ASP A 119 10.89 -3.41 7.96
CA ASP A 119 10.35 -4.73 8.30
C ASP A 119 10.91 -5.82 7.37
N LEU A 120 10.94 -5.57 6.06
CA LEU A 120 11.54 -6.45 5.05
C LEU A 120 13.03 -6.68 5.27
N THR A 121 13.79 -5.62 5.50
CA THR A 121 15.24 -5.71 5.76
C THR A 121 15.52 -6.64 6.95
N ARG A 122 14.70 -6.53 8.01
CA ARG A 122 14.81 -7.40 9.18
C ARG A 122 14.47 -8.85 8.86
N ALA A 123 13.39 -9.09 8.12
CA ALA A 123 12.97 -10.43 7.73
C ALA A 123 14.03 -11.14 6.85
N VAL A 124 14.58 -10.44 5.85
CA VAL A 124 15.67 -10.94 5.00
C VAL A 124 16.90 -11.27 5.84
N GLY A 125 17.30 -10.37 6.75
CA GLY A 125 18.43 -10.59 7.65
C GLY A 125 18.24 -11.82 8.55
N GLN A 126 17.04 -11.99 9.10
CA GLN A 126 16.69 -13.14 9.92
C GLN A 126 16.73 -14.45 9.12
N SER A 127 16.13 -14.47 7.92
CA SER A 127 16.15 -15.64 7.03
C SER A 127 17.57 -16.05 6.65
N ARG A 128 18.44 -15.08 6.33
CA ARG A 128 19.86 -15.32 6.06
C ARG A 128 20.56 -15.93 7.27
N LEU A 129 20.35 -15.39 8.47
CA LEU A 129 20.96 -15.92 9.69
C LEU A 129 20.54 -17.37 9.96
N VAL A 130 19.25 -17.69 9.82
CA VAL A 130 18.74 -19.06 9.99
C VAL A 130 19.41 -20.02 9.01
N LYS A 131 19.59 -19.59 7.75
CA LYS A 131 20.29 -20.39 6.73
C LYS A 131 21.76 -20.64 7.10
N GLU A 132 22.50 -19.61 7.49
CA GLU A 132 23.91 -19.75 7.88
C GLU A 132 24.09 -20.69 9.09
N LEU A 133 23.16 -20.64 10.06
CA LEU A 133 23.16 -21.56 11.21
C LEU A 133 22.90 -23.00 10.79
N ALA A 134 21.94 -23.25 9.89
CA ALA A 134 21.67 -24.59 9.36
C ALA A 134 22.86 -25.14 8.55
N ASP A 135 23.49 -24.30 7.72
CA ASP A 135 24.70 -24.68 6.97
C ASP A 135 25.88 -24.99 7.90
N PHE A 136 26.00 -24.25 9.02
CA PHE A 136 26.99 -24.51 10.05
C PHE A 136 26.77 -25.84 10.78
N GLU A 137 25.53 -26.13 11.20
CA GLU A 137 25.16 -27.41 11.83
C GLU A 137 25.54 -28.60 10.94
N GLN A 138 25.21 -28.54 9.63
CA GLN A 138 25.56 -29.59 8.68
C GLN A 138 27.07 -29.84 8.53
N ARG A 139 27.91 -28.80 8.71
CA ARG A 139 29.37 -28.95 8.63
C ARG A 139 29.92 -29.64 9.87
N ILE A 140 29.37 -29.36 11.04
CA ILE A 140 29.78 -30.02 12.29
C ILE A 140 29.38 -31.50 12.23
N SER A 141 28.15 -31.83 11.87
CA SER A 141 27.67 -33.22 11.83
C SER A 141 28.35 -34.09 10.75
N LYS A 142 29.04 -33.50 9.76
CA LYS A 142 29.84 -34.25 8.77
C LYS A 142 31.28 -34.52 9.20
N ASN A 143 31.75 -33.84 10.24
CA ASN A 143 33.11 -33.97 10.77
C ASN A 143 33.18 -34.91 12.00
N GLU A 144 32.03 -35.43 12.46
CA GLU A 144 31.89 -36.56 13.39
C GLU A 144 31.70 -37.87 12.61
#